data_AF-A0AAD4PJF8-F1
#
_entry.id   AF-A0AAD4PJF8-F1
#
_cell.length_a   1.000
_cell.length_b   1.000
_cell.length_c   1.000
_cell.angle_alpha   90.00
_cell.angle_beta   90.00
_cell.angle_gamma   90.00
#
_symmetry.space_group_name_H-M   'P 1'
#
loop_
_entity.id
_entity.type
_entity.pdbx_description
1 polymer ?
#
loop_
_entity_poly.entity_id
_entity_poly.type
_entity_poly.pdbx_seq_one_letter_code
_entity_poly.pdbx_strand_id
1 'polypeptide(L)'
;CPKMVEQTGKDYAKIIQSADLDREVNPLCTNIEDMLARLDEFETVLASVRAESNSIMANHVCSILNFNDNFGELRNRIDKLEQFVAKVNENLNEVESSVDVAERELSVTEYSLKGLLLKPLKAKLSATDPLGTQSSSNLIDGEFQAVPIYKSDEFFGTADASVSTSS
;
A
#
# COMPACT_ATOMS: atom_id res chain seq x y z
N CYS A 1 -70.15 43.96 52.70
CA CYS A 1 -69.35 45.19 52.89
C CYS A 1 -68.41 45.41 51.69
N PRO A 2 -68.68 46.39 50.82
CA PRO A 2 -67.87 46.69 49.63
C PRO A 2 -66.39 46.97 49.95
N LYS A 3 -66.12 47.57 51.12
CA LYS A 3 -64.77 47.90 51.61
C LYS A 3 -63.85 46.69 51.80
N MET A 4 -64.41 45.52 52.09
CA MET A 4 -63.63 44.29 52.29
C MET A 4 -63.14 43.73 50.95
N VAL A 5 -64.00 43.77 49.92
CA VAL A 5 -63.64 43.36 48.55
C VAL A 5 -62.61 44.32 47.96
N GLU A 6 -62.77 45.61 48.21
CA GLU A 6 -61.81 46.63 47.78
C GLU A 6 -60.44 46.46 48.47
N GLN A 7 -60.41 46.12 49.76
CA GLN A 7 -59.17 45.86 50.48
C GLN A 7 -58.47 44.60 49.97
N THR A 8 -59.21 43.49 49.78
CA THR A 8 -58.66 42.26 49.21
C THR A 8 -58.12 42.50 47.79
N GLY A 9 -58.82 43.28 46.96
CA GLY A 9 -58.33 43.66 45.63
C GLY A 9 -57.03 44.46 45.69
N LYS A 10 -56.88 45.38 46.66
CA LYS A 10 -55.64 46.14 46.89
C LYS A 10 -54.50 45.24 47.37
N ASP A 11 -54.77 44.27 48.23
CA ASP A 11 -53.77 43.35 48.75
C ASP A 11 -53.23 42.44 47.63
N TYR A 12 -54.09 41.89 46.77
CA TYR A 12 -53.66 41.12 45.59
C TYR A 12 -52.92 41.98 44.56
N ALA A 13 -53.40 43.20 44.29
CA ALA A 13 -52.70 44.13 43.39
C ALA A 13 -51.29 44.46 43.90
N LYS A 14 -51.13 44.61 45.22
CA LYS A 14 -49.82 44.84 45.85
C LYS A 14 -48.90 43.63 45.71
N ILE A 15 -49.42 42.41 45.86
CA ILE A 15 -48.65 41.18 45.64
C ILE A 15 -48.15 41.10 44.19
N ILE A 16 -49.03 41.33 43.22
CA ILE A 16 -48.69 41.29 41.78
C ILE A 16 -47.70 42.41 41.41
N GLN A 17 -47.87 43.62 41.96
CA GLN A 17 -46.90 44.73 41.75
C GLN A 17 -45.55 44.48 42.44
N SER A 18 -45.54 43.74 43.55
CA SER A 18 -44.30 43.38 44.26
C SER A 18 -43.60 42.15 43.69
N ALA A 19 -44.33 41.31 42.96
CA ALA A 19 -43.81 40.20 42.20
C ALA A 19 -43.17 40.77 40.93
N ASP A 20 -41.86 41.02 40.99
CA ASP A 20 -41.07 41.43 39.85
C ASP A 20 -40.84 40.22 38.94
N LEU A 21 -41.89 39.86 38.20
CA LEU A 21 -41.91 38.73 37.28
C LEU A 21 -40.87 38.92 36.17
N ASP A 22 -40.61 40.16 35.76
CA ASP A 22 -39.60 40.46 34.75
C ASP A 22 -38.19 40.09 35.24
N ARG A 23 -37.90 40.30 36.53
CA ARG A 23 -36.63 39.89 37.15
C ARG A 23 -36.47 38.37 37.24
N GLU A 24 -37.56 37.60 37.27
CA GLU A 24 -37.50 36.13 37.32
C GLU A 24 -37.56 35.49 35.94
N VAL A 25 -38.33 36.06 35.01
CA VAL A 25 -38.57 35.53 33.67
C VAL A 25 -37.45 35.89 32.70
N ASN A 26 -36.91 37.10 32.74
CA ASN A 26 -35.86 37.52 31.79
C ASN A 26 -34.59 36.65 31.88
N PRO A 27 -34.06 36.29 33.06
CA PRO A 27 -32.92 35.39 33.15
C PRO A 27 -33.18 33.99 32.57
N LEU A 28 -34.43 33.51 32.63
CA LEU A 28 -34.84 32.25 32.01
C LEU A 28 -34.85 32.38 30.48
N CYS A 29 -35.42 33.46 29.95
CA CYS A 29 -35.41 33.74 28.51
C CYS A 29 -33.97 33.83 27.97
N THR A 30 -33.09 34.57 28.65
CA THR A 30 -31.68 34.68 28.26
C THR A 30 -30.95 33.33 28.32
N ASN A 31 -31.23 32.48 29.31
CA ASN A 31 -30.67 31.12 29.34
C ASN A 31 -31.16 30.27 28.18
N ILE A 32 -32.45 30.37 27.83
CA ILE A 32 -33.01 29.64 26.70
C ILE A 32 -32.36 30.09 25.39
N GLU A 33 -32.18 31.40 25.19
CA GLU A 33 -31.49 31.95 24.03
C GLU A 33 -30.03 31.47 23.93
N ASP A 34 -29.30 31.47 25.04
CA ASP A 34 -27.93 30.93 25.09
C ASP A 34 -27.89 29.43 24.78
N MET A 35 -28.82 28.65 25.34
CA MET A 35 -28.94 27.23 25.04
C MET A 35 -29.26 26.96 23.56
N LEU A 36 -30.13 27.76 22.95
CA LEU A 36 -30.47 27.64 21.54
C LEU A 36 -29.26 27.98 20.65
N ALA A 37 -28.53 29.04 20.97
CA ALA A 37 -27.30 29.40 20.25
C ALA A 37 -26.25 28.28 20.34
N ARG A 38 -26.08 27.67 21.51
CA ARG A 38 -25.17 26.55 21.70
C ARG A 38 -25.60 25.30 20.95
N LEU A 39 -26.91 25.02 20.85
CA LEU A 39 -27.42 23.90 20.07
C LEU A 39 -27.16 24.07 18.57
N ASP A 40 -27.30 25.29 18.06
CA ASP A 40 -26.97 25.62 16.66
C ASP A 40 -25.48 25.43 16.36
N GLU A 41 -24.61 25.84 17.29
CA GLU A 41 -23.18 25.59 17.20
C GLU A 41 -22.86 24.08 17.21
N PHE A 42 -23.49 23.31 18.12
CA PHE A 42 -23.33 21.86 18.15
C PHE A 42 -23.78 21.18 16.86
N GLU A 43 -24.90 21.62 16.28
CA GLU A 43 -25.38 21.11 14.99
C GLU A 43 -24.36 21.38 13.89
N THR A 44 -23.80 22.59 13.84
CA THR A 44 -22.77 22.97 12.88
C THR A 44 -21.51 22.11 13.00
N VAL A 45 -21.05 21.84 14.23
CA VAL A 45 -19.90 20.97 14.47
C VAL A 45 -20.20 19.53 14.06
N LEU A 46 -21.39 19.00 14.37
CA LEU A 46 -21.79 17.65 13.96
C LEU A 46 -21.88 17.52 12.44
N ALA A 47 -22.40 18.52 11.75
CA ALA A 47 -22.42 18.57 10.29
C ALA A 47 -21.00 18.54 9.71
N SER A 48 -20.08 19.30 10.31
CA SER A 48 -18.67 19.35 9.90
C SER A 48 -17.96 18.00 10.11
N VAL A 49 -18.14 17.37 11.28
CA VAL A 49 -17.58 16.03 11.58
C VAL A 49 -18.11 14.99 10.60
N ARG A 50 -19.40 15.04 10.26
CA ARG A 50 -19.99 14.12 9.29
C ARG A 50 -19.42 14.32 7.89
N ALA A 51 -19.25 15.58 7.46
CA ALA A 51 -18.64 15.90 6.18
C ALA A 51 -17.17 15.42 6.12
N GLU A 52 -16.41 15.61 7.19
CA GLU A 52 -15.03 15.13 7.29
C GLU A 52 -14.96 13.60 7.26
N SER A 53 -15.80 12.91 8.03
CA SER A 53 -15.88 11.44 8.02
C SER A 53 -16.19 10.88 6.63
N ASN A 54 -17.15 11.49 5.93
CA ASN A 54 -17.48 11.12 4.55
C ASN A 54 -16.30 11.36 3.60
N SER A 55 -15.59 12.49 3.76
CA SER A 55 -14.40 12.81 2.97
C SER A 55 -13.28 11.80 3.20
N ILE A 56 -13.01 11.41 4.45
CA ILE A 56 -11.99 10.41 4.78
C ILE A 56 -12.32 9.05 4.15
N MET A 57 -13.58 8.62 4.27
CA MET A 57 -14.03 7.36 3.66
C MET A 57 -13.86 7.39 2.14
N ALA A 58 -14.35 8.44 1.48
CA ALA A 58 -14.34 8.56 0.03
C ALA A 58 -12.93 8.73 -0.55
N ASN A 59 -12.09 9.57 0.07
CA ASN A 59 -10.80 9.96 -0.51
C ASN A 59 -9.64 9.09 -0.05
N HIS A 60 -9.64 8.60 1.19
CA HIS A 60 -8.50 7.87 1.73
C HIS A 60 -8.75 6.38 1.74
N VAL A 61 -9.86 5.92 2.32
CA VAL A 61 -10.13 4.48 2.44
C VAL A 61 -10.35 3.85 1.06
N CYS A 62 -11.24 4.41 0.24
CA CYS A 62 -11.48 3.87 -1.10
C CYS A 62 -10.22 3.94 -1.98
N SER A 63 -9.43 5.01 -1.90
CA SER A 63 -8.18 5.13 -2.67
C SER A 63 -7.13 4.10 -2.26
N ILE A 64 -6.97 3.83 -0.96
CA ILE A 64 -6.07 2.79 -0.46
C ILE A 64 -6.52 1.41 -0.95
N LEU A 65 -7.83 1.13 -0.88
CA LEU A 65 -8.38 -0.13 -1.37
C LEU A 65 -8.19 -0.29 -2.88
N ASN A 66 -8.39 0.76 -3.66
CA ASN A 66 -8.16 0.74 -5.11
C ASN A 66 -6.67 0.56 -5.47
N PHE A 67 -5.76 1.00 -4.59
CA PHE A 67 -4.33 0.80 -4.79
C PHE A 67 -3.89 -0.66 -4.53
N ASN A 68 -4.70 -1.46 -3.83
CA ASN A 68 -4.36 -2.85 -3.52
C ASN A 68 -4.08 -3.71 -4.76
N ASP A 69 -4.87 -3.53 -5.82
CA ASP A 69 -4.68 -4.29 -7.07
C ASP A 69 -3.36 -3.91 -7.75
N ASN A 70 -3.02 -2.61 -7.75
CA ASN A 70 -1.74 -2.11 -8.26
C ASN A 70 -0.56 -2.68 -7.45
N PHE A 71 -0.71 -2.78 -6.13
CA PHE A 71 0.29 -3.39 -5.27
C PHE A 71 0.44 -4.89 -5.54
N GLY A 72 -0.67 -5.59 -5.78
CA GLY A 72 -0.68 -6.99 -6.19
C GLY A 72 0.04 -7.22 -7.52
N GLU A 73 -0.19 -6.35 -8.51
CA GLU A 73 0.53 -6.40 -9.79
C GLU A 73 2.02 -6.14 -9.61
N LEU A 74 2.39 -5.11 -8.85
CA LEU A 74 3.79 -4.79 -8.56
C LEU A 74 4.51 -5.95 -7.86
N ARG A 75 3.87 -6.54 -6.84
CA ARG A 75 4.37 -7.73 -6.16
C ARG A 75 4.60 -8.87 -7.15
N ASN A 76 3.62 -9.19 -7.99
CA ASN A 76 3.75 -10.25 -8.98
C ASN A 76 4.90 -9.99 -9.97
N ARG A 77 5.12 -8.73 -10.37
CA ARG A 77 6.25 -8.33 -11.21
C ARG A 77 7.59 -8.53 -10.51
N ILE A 78 7.67 -8.22 -9.21
CA ILE A 78 8.87 -8.45 -8.39
C ILE A 78 9.11 -9.96 -8.25
N ASP A 79 8.10 -10.75 -7.87
CA ASP A 79 8.21 -12.21 -7.71
C ASP A 79 8.70 -12.90 -8.99
N LYS A 80 8.19 -12.47 -10.16
CA LYS A 80 8.65 -12.97 -11.47
C LYS A 80 10.10 -12.60 -11.77
N LEU A 81 10.52 -11.37 -11.41
CA LEU A 81 11.89 -10.91 -11.61
C LEU A 81 12.86 -11.69 -10.72
N GLU A 82 12.49 -11.96 -9.46
CA GLU A 82 13.27 -12.77 -8.54
C GLU A 82 13.48 -14.18 -9.06
N GLN A 83 12.42 -14.83 -9.55
CA GLN A 83 12.51 -16.15 -10.17
C GLN A 83 13.41 -16.16 -11.40
N PHE A 84 13.30 -15.14 -12.26
CA PHE A 84 14.17 -14.99 -13.42
C PHE A 84 15.64 -14.84 -13.03
N VAL A 85 15.96 -13.98 -12.08
CA VAL A 85 17.33 -13.78 -11.58
C VAL A 85 17.89 -15.07 -10.98
N ALA A 86 17.08 -15.80 -10.20
CA ALA A 86 17.47 -17.09 -9.65
C ALA A 86 17.81 -18.09 -10.76
N LYS A 87 16.97 -18.17 -11.80
CA LYS A 87 17.20 -19.10 -12.93
C LYS A 87 18.44 -18.73 -13.75
N VAL A 88 18.68 -17.43 -13.97
CA VAL A 88 19.90 -16.96 -14.65
C VAL A 88 21.14 -17.31 -13.83
N ASN A 89 21.08 -17.16 -12.51
CA ASN A 89 22.19 -17.52 -11.62
C ASN A 89 22.50 -19.02 -11.67
N GLU A 90 21.47 -19.87 -11.66
CA GLU A 90 21.61 -21.33 -11.82
C GLU A 90 22.31 -21.68 -13.14
N ASN A 91 21.82 -21.17 -14.28
CA ASN A 91 22.46 -21.46 -15.58
C ASN A 91 23.89 -20.94 -15.63
N LEU A 92 24.17 -19.79 -15.04
CA LEU A 92 25.52 -19.22 -15.04
C LEU A 92 26.47 -20.07 -14.19
N ASN A 93 25.99 -20.67 -13.10
CA ASN A 93 26.77 -21.65 -12.34
C ASN A 93 27.03 -22.93 -13.15
N GLU A 94 26.04 -23.43 -13.90
CA GLU A 94 26.21 -24.61 -14.77
C GLU A 94 27.22 -24.34 -15.90
N VAL A 95 27.09 -23.20 -16.59
CA VAL A 95 28.03 -22.77 -17.63
C VAL A 95 29.43 -22.59 -17.05
N GLU A 96 29.54 -21.98 -15.87
CA GLU A 96 30.82 -21.83 -15.18
C GLU A 96 31.47 -23.19 -14.88
N SER A 97 30.69 -24.17 -14.42
CA SER A 97 31.19 -25.53 -14.18
C SER A 97 31.63 -26.22 -15.48
N SER A 98 30.87 -26.04 -16.57
CA SER A 98 31.23 -26.58 -17.88
C SER A 98 32.54 -25.98 -18.40
N VAL A 99 32.74 -24.66 -18.23
CA VAL A 99 33.99 -23.99 -18.59
C VAL A 99 35.16 -24.49 -17.73
N ASP A 100 34.98 -24.73 -16.43
CA ASP A 100 36.01 -25.34 -15.57
C ASP A 100 36.48 -26.69 -16.09
N VAL A 101 35.54 -27.53 -16.52
CA VAL A 101 35.83 -28.86 -17.06
C VAL A 101 36.63 -28.71 -18.36
N ALA A 102 36.20 -27.86 -19.28
CA ALA A 102 36.88 -27.65 -20.56
C ALA A 102 38.28 -27.05 -20.40
N GLU A 103 38.45 -26.05 -19.54
CA GLU A 103 39.76 -25.43 -19.26
C GLU A 103 40.75 -26.44 -18.64
N ARG A 104 40.25 -27.32 -17.77
CA ARG A 104 41.04 -28.41 -17.17
C ARG A 104 41.44 -29.45 -18.21
N GLU A 105 40.53 -29.85 -19.09
CA GLU A 105 40.81 -30.83 -20.17
C GLU A 105 41.80 -30.27 -21.20
N LEU A 106 41.71 -28.98 -21.54
CA LEU A 106 42.63 -28.32 -22.47
C LEU A 106 43.91 -27.77 -21.82
N SER A 107 44.08 -27.86 -20.50
CA SER A 107 45.21 -27.29 -19.76
C SER A 107 45.41 -25.77 -19.98
N VAL A 108 44.32 -25.02 -20.15
CA VAL A 108 44.35 -23.56 -20.37
C VAL A 108 44.10 -22.85 -19.05
N THR A 109 45.14 -22.25 -18.46
CA THR A 109 45.05 -21.62 -17.12
C THR A 109 45.37 -20.12 -17.09
N GLU A 110 46.07 -19.57 -18.10
CA GLU A 110 46.59 -18.19 -18.04
C GLU A 110 45.63 -17.12 -18.60
N TYR A 111 44.64 -17.51 -19.42
CA TYR A 111 43.59 -16.65 -19.97
C TYR A 111 42.23 -17.33 -19.90
N SER A 112 41.84 -17.74 -18.69
CA SER A 112 40.56 -18.42 -18.44
C SER A 112 39.38 -17.54 -18.89
N LEU A 113 38.50 -18.10 -19.71
CA LEU A 113 37.24 -17.48 -20.17
C LEU A 113 36.38 -17.04 -18.98
N LYS A 114 36.49 -17.75 -17.85
CA LYS A 114 35.84 -17.38 -16.59
C LYS A 114 36.29 -16.01 -16.09
N GLY A 115 37.59 -15.75 -16.17
CA GLY A 115 38.21 -14.51 -15.73
C GLY A 115 37.74 -13.30 -16.52
N LEU A 116 37.57 -13.47 -17.84
CA LEU A 116 37.23 -12.39 -18.75
C LEU A 116 35.72 -12.12 -18.86
N LEU A 117 34.90 -13.18 -18.87
CA LEU A 117 33.47 -13.06 -19.17
C LEU A 117 32.55 -13.27 -17.96
N LEU A 118 32.91 -14.18 -17.03
CA LEU A 118 31.99 -14.58 -15.95
C LEU A 118 32.17 -13.78 -14.66
N LYS A 119 33.42 -13.42 -14.29
CA LYS A 119 33.70 -12.63 -13.07
C LYS A 119 33.00 -11.25 -13.04
N PRO A 120 32.98 -10.45 -14.12
CA PRO A 120 32.28 -9.16 -14.13
C PRO A 120 30.77 -9.29 -13.97
N LEU A 121 30.18 -10.40 -14.46
CA LEU A 121 28.73 -10.66 -14.41
C LEU A 121 28.28 -11.09 -13.01
N LYS A 122 29.03 -11.98 -12.35
CA LYS A 122 28.72 -12.41 -10.97
C LYS A 122 28.83 -11.30 -9.93
N ALA A 123 29.78 -10.37 -10.10
CA ALA A 123 29.92 -9.21 -9.22
C ALA A 123 28.64 -8.36 -9.15
N LYS A 124 27.76 -8.46 -10.16
CA LYS A 124 26.48 -7.75 -10.21
C LYS A 124 25.29 -8.57 -9.66
N LEU A 125 25.48 -9.85 -9.33
CA LEU A 125 24.42 -10.82 -9.00
C LEU A 125 24.56 -11.47 -7.61
N SER A 126 25.68 -11.29 -6.89
CA SER A 126 25.99 -12.13 -5.72
C SER A 126 25.18 -11.81 -4.43
N ALA A 127 24.32 -12.76 -4.05
CA ALA A 127 24.44 -13.48 -2.78
C ALA A 127 24.97 -14.89 -3.09
N THR A 128 26.03 -15.30 -2.40
CA THR A 128 26.89 -16.44 -2.78
C THR A 128 26.60 -17.68 -1.92
N ASP A 129 26.70 -18.87 -2.51
CA ASP A 129 27.19 -20.06 -1.80
C ASP A 129 27.94 -20.99 -2.79
N PRO A 130 29.08 -21.61 -2.43
CA PRO A 130 29.84 -22.49 -3.31
C PRO A 130 29.65 -23.96 -2.92
N LEU A 131 29.19 -24.82 -3.83
CA LEU A 131 29.19 -26.26 -3.59
C LEU A 131 29.46 -27.10 -4.84
N GLY A 132 30.42 -28.01 -4.72
CA GLY A 132 30.34 -29.34 -5.33
C GLY A 132 31.08 -29.56 -6.64
N THR A 133 32.36 -29.91 -6.55
CA THR A 133 33.10 -30.54 -7.66
C THR A 133 32.61 -31.97 -7.88
N GLN A 134 31.94 -32.23 -9.01
CA GLN A 134 31.86 -33.58 -9.58
C GLN A 134 32.48 -33.58 -10.98
N SER A 135 33.48 -34.45 -11.16
CA SER A 135 34.17 -34.66 -12.42
C SER A 135 33.30 -35.48 -13.37
N SER A 136 32.49 -34.81 -14.19
CA SER A 136 31.96 -35.34 -15.45
C SER A 136 32.54 -34.50 -16.59
N SER A 137 33.09 -35.16 -17.61
CA SER A 137 33.48 -34.47 -18.84
C SER A 137 32.25 -33.82 -19.50
N ASN A 138 32.44 -32.76 -20.29
CA ASN A 138 31.37 -32.19 -21.12
C ASN A 138 31.06 -33.03 -22.37
N LEU A 139 31.79 -34.14 -22.57
CA LEU A 139 31.67 -35.03 -23.71
C LEU A 139 30.80 -36.25 -23.37
N ILE A 140 29.79 -36.51 -24.20
CA ILE A 140 29.00 -37.75 -24.19
C ILE A 140 29.25 -38.42 -25.53
N ASP A 141 29.77 -39.66 -25.52
CA ASP A 141 30.16 -40.40 -26.74
C ASP A 141 31.13 -39.65 -27.68
N GLY A 142 31.93 -38.72 -27.13
CA GLY A 142 32.88 -37.92 -27.88
C GLY A 142 32.29 -36.65 -28.51
N GLU A 143 31.00 -36.39 -28.33
CA GLU A 143 30.35 -35.15 -28.75
C GLU A 143 30.10 -34.20 -27.58
N PHE A 144 30.29 -32.90 -27.82
CA PHE A 144 30.05 -31.86 -26.83
C PHE A 144 28.55 -31.65 -26.61
N GLN A 145 28.10 -31.77 -25.36
CA GLN A 145 26.74 -31.45 -24.99
C GLN A 145 26.69 -30.05 -24.36
N ALA A 146 26.00 -29.11 -25.03
CA ALA A 146 25.83 -27.77 -24.50
C ALA A 146 24.94 -27.76 -23.25
N VAL A 147 25.30 -26.91 -22.27
CA VAL A 147 24.49 -26.66 -21.08
C VAL A 147 23.14 -26.08 -21.50
N PRO A 148 22.01 -26.68 -21.10
CA PRO A 148 20.68 -26.17 -21.42
C PRO A 148 20.41 -24.89 -20.63
N ILE A 149 20.67 -23.75 -21.26
CA ILE A 149 20.40 -22.44 -20.65
C ILE A 149 18.93 -22.04 -20.81
N TYR A 150 18.47 -21.21 -19.88
CA TYR A 150 17.14 -20.59 -19.92
C TYR A 150 16.86 -19.92 -21.26
N LYS A 151 15.64 -20.16 -21.77
CA LYS A 151 15.07 -19.44 -22.92
C LYS A 151 13.99 -18.49 -22.45
N SER A 152 14.18 -17.21 -22.77
CA SER A 152 13.21 -16.16 -22.42
C SER A 152 11.81 -16.44 -22.94
N ASP A 153 11.69 -17.06 -24.12
CA ASP A 153 10.41 -17.38 -24.77
C ASP A 153 9.57 -18.39 -23.98
N GLU A 154 10.22 -19.29 -23.22
CA GLU A 154 9.54 -20.33 -22.45
C GLU A 154 8.95 -19.81 -21.13
N PHE A 155 9.44 -18.66 -20.64
CA PHE A 155 9.08 -18.14 -19.32
C PHE A 155 8.32 -16.81 -19.37
N PHE A 156 8.65 -15.93 -20.33
CA PHE A 156 7.90 -14.69 -20.57
C PHE A 156 6.79 -14.87 -21.61
N GLY A 157 6.74 -16.03 -22.27
CA GLY A 157 5.92 -16.26 -23.46
C GLY A 157 6.55 -15.59 -24.68
N THR A 158 6.35 -16.18 -25.86
CA THR A 158 6.51 -15.44 -27.12
C THR A 158 5.60 -14.23 -27.05
N ALA A 159 6.14 -13.02 -27.25
CA ALA A 159 5.35 -11.81 -27.30
C ALA A 159 4.21 -12.01 -28.32
N ASP A 160 3.00 -12.33 -27.83
CA ASP A 160 1.86 -12.54 -28.68
C ASP A 160 1.64 -11.25 -29.46
N ALA A 161 1.68 -11.38 -30.78
CA ALA A 161 1.33 -10.36 -31.75
C ALA A 161 -0.19 -10.07 -31.72
N SER A 162 -0.73 -9.75 -30.55
CA SER A 162 -2.12 -9.34 -30.35
C SER A 162 -2.19 -7.92 -29.77
N VAL A 163 -1.47 -6.98 -30.38
CA VAL A 163 -1.99 -5.61 -30.47
C VAL A 163 -2.85 -5.56 -31.72
N SER A 164 -4.04 -6.18 -31.63
CA SER A 164 -5.13 -5.89 -32.53
C SER A 164 -5.71 -4.54 -32.09
N THR A 165 -5.14 -3.48 -32.64
CA THR A 165 -5.75 -2.14 -32.66
C THR A 165 -7.18 -2.29 -33.18
N SER A 166 -8.15 -2.28 -32.27
CA SER A 166 -9.58 -2.26 -32.60
C SER A 166 -10.08 -0.88 -32.22
N SER A 167 -10.56 -0.18 -33.24
CA SER A 167 -11.10 1.19 -33.23
C SER A 167 -12.23 1.42 -32.25
#